data_AF-A0A0Q9L8B5-F1
#
_entry.id   AF-A0A0Q9L8B5-F1
#
_cell.length_a   1.000
_cell.length_b   1.000
_cell.length_c   1.000
_cell.angle_alpha   90.00
_cell.angle_beta   90.00
_cell.angle_gamma   90.00
#
_symmetry.space_group_name_H-M   'P 1'
#
loop_
_entity.id
_entity.type
_entity.pdbx_description
1 polymer ?
#
loop_
_entity_poly.entity_id
_entity_poly.type
_entity_poly.pdbx_seq_one_letter_code
_entity_poly.pdbx_strand_id
1 'polypeptide(L)'
;MLKDFLFCWVICRLEKATGGIRNLGLLYNGHYAGGKGDWSKERIIPNNSYVNKSGEPVDWMFDGILYLGLNTPEGHGFNGSANMSDWIWYLNKTFAANGDMDQLNAATVEVGAKLNQSDHKTKVVLMIPDPGEYMSNFGDVDGDGVVEDFRDSIGTDKALQNRAKAIQWYVSIRRSKNGPKKIIQTLSLSACTG
;
A
#
# COMPACT_ATOMS: atom_id res chain seq x y z
N MET A 1 8.99 -25.11 -21.57
CA MET A 1 7.74 -24.33 -21.53
C MET A 1 7.80 -23.49 -20.24
N LEU A 2 8.49 -22.35 -20.30
CA LEU A 2 8.85 -21.53 -19.13
C LEU A 2 8.88 -20.06 -19.58
N LYS A 3 7.70 -19.53 -19.93
CA LYS A 3 7.55 -18.14 -20.40
C LYS A 3 6.56 -17.29 -19.60
N ASP A 4 5.95 -17.82 -18.54
CA ASP A 4 4.86 -17.11 -17.85
C ASP A 4 5.21 -16.71 -16.41
N PHE A 5 6.49 -16.48 -16.11
CA PHE A 5 6.97 -15.84 -14.87
C PHE A 5 7.32 -14.36 -15.10
N LEU A 6 6.42 -13.62 -15.75
CA LEU A 6 6.59 -12.20 -15.99
C LEU A 6 5.48 -11.41 -15.28
N PHE A 7 5.89 -10.72 -14.22
CA PHE A 7 5.37 -9.42 -13.81
C PHE A 7 3.86 -9.31 -13.54
N CYS A 8 3.47 -9.33 -12.25
CA CYS A 8 2.25 -8.62 -11.83
C CYS A 8 2.54 -7.11 -11.85
N TRP A 9 2.59 -6.56 -13.07
CA TRP A 9 2.58 -5.12 -13.33
C TRP A 9 1.13 -4.73 -13.57
N VAL A 10 0.44 -4.23 -12.55
CA VAL A 10 -0.83 -3.54 -12.80
C VAL A 10 -0.53 -2.07 -13.07
N ILE A 11 -0.03 -1.78 -14.28
CA ILE A 11 -0.39 -0.54 -14.95
C ILE A 11 -1.59 -0.87 -15.84
N CYS A 12 -2.78 -0.81 -15.25
CA CYS A 12 -4.01 -0.86 -16.01
C CYS A 12 -4.15 0.49 -16.72
N ARG A 13 -3.81 0.52 -18.01
CA ARG A 13 -3.93 1.72 -18.87
C ARG A 13 -5.41 1.93 -19.24
N LEU A 14 -6.20 2.42 -18.28
CA LEU A 14 -7.55 2.98 -18.48
C LEU A 14 -7.73 4.09 -17.43
N GLU A 15 -7.79 5.36 -17.83
CA GLU A 15 -7.79 6.54 -16.94
C GLU A 15 -8.85 6.50 -15.82
N LYS A 16 -9.98 5.80 -16.03
CA LYS A 16 -11.01 5.58 -15.00
C LYS A 16 -10.60 4.59 -13.91
N ALA A 17 -9.85 3.53 -14.26
CA ALA A 17 -9.40 2.50 -13.31
C ALA A 17 -8.24 3.01 -12.44
N THR A 18 -7.42 3.92 -12.96
CA THR A 18 -6.30 4.54 -12.21
C THR A 18 -6.74 5.73 -11.37
N GLY A 19 -8.03 6.05 -11.31
CA GLY A 19 -8.54 7.24 -10.61
C GLY A 19 -7.92 8.55 -11.11
N GLY A 20 -7.51 8.60 -12.38
CA GLY A 20 -6.82 9.75 -12.97
C GLY A 20 -5.36 9.93 -12.53
N ILE A 21 -4.66 8.87 -12.12
CA ILE A 21 -3.20 8.87 -11.99
C ILE A 21 -2.59 8.77 -13.40
N ARG A 22 -1.68 9.69 -13.73
CA ARG A 22 -0.94 9.71 -15.00
C ARG A 22 0.51 9.26 -14.80
N ASN A 23 1.12 9.62 -13.67
CA ASN A 23 2.49 9.29 -13.31
C ASN A 23 2.52 8.76 -11.87
N LEU A 24 2.88 7.48 -11.71
CA LEU A 24 2.93 6.79 -10.41
C LEU A 24 4.37 6.63 -9.93
N GLY A 25 4.69 7.22 -8.78
CA GLY A 25 5.96 6.99 -8.07
C GLY A 25 5.84 5.83 -7.09
N LEU A 26 6.90 5.03 -6.94
CA LEU A 26 6.93 3.90 -6.00
C LEU A 26 7.77 4.25 -4.76
N LEU A 27 7.17 4.16 -3.58
CA LEU A 27 7.84 4.32 -2.30
C LEU A 27 7.79 3.00 -1.51
N TYR A 28 8.96 2.36 -1.34
CA TYR A 28 9.05 1.15 -0.52
C TYR A 28 8.92 1.50 0.97
N ASN A 29 7.90 1.00 1.65
CA ASN A 29 7.59 1.37 3.04
C ASN A 29 7.49 0.20 4.04
N GLY A 30 8.01 -0.97 3.67
CA GLY A 30 8.17 -2.10 4.59
C GLY A 30 9.24 -1.88 5.66
N HIS A 31 9.58 -2.92 6.40
CA HIS A 31 10.66 -2.89 7.38
C HIS A 31 12.01 -3.12 6.68
N TYR A 32 12.92 -2.16 6.82
CA TYR A 32 14.25 -2.21 6.24
C TYR A 32 15.29 -1.62 7.20
N ALA A 33 16.53 -2.10 7.10
CA ALA A 33 17.63 -1.64 7.93
C ALA A 33 17.81 -0.10 7.91
N GLY A 34 17.99 0.48 9.09
CA GLY A 34 18.20 1.92 9.27
C GLY A 34 16.97 2.78 8.98
N GLY A 35 15.75 2.24 9.11
CA GLY A 35 14.52 3.00 8.89
C GLY A 35 14.31 3.42 7.43
N LYS A 36 14.94 2.73 6.47
CA LYS A 36 14.86 3.11 5.05
C LYS A 36 13.43 3.10 4.50
N GLY A 37 12.54 2.31 5.09
CA GLY A 37 11.12 2.28 4.76
C GLY A 37 10.27 3.31 5.48
N ASP A 38 10.85 4.14 6.35
CA ASP A 38 10.15 5.22 7.04
C ASP A 38 10.34 6.50 6.24
N TRP A 39 9.27 6.97 5.62
CA TRP A 39 9.34 8.12 4.73
C TRP A 39 9.10 9.40 5.50
N SER A 40 10.12 10.25 5.63
CA SER A 40 9.95 11.63 6.09
C SER A 40 9.53 12.53 4.93
N LYS A 41 8.86 13.64 5.25
CA LYS A 41 8.52 14.70 4.29
C LYS A 41 9.69 15.09 3.38
N GLU A 42 10.88 15.30 3.96
CA GLU A 42 12.09 15.74 3.25
C GLU A 42 12.60 14.69 2.26
N ARG A 43 12.41 13.40 2.57
CA ARG A 43 12.71 12.31 1.64
C ARG A 43 11.67 12.19 0.54
N ILE A 44 10.42 12.56 0.79
CA ILE A 44 9.32 12.46 -0.18
C ILE A 44 9.38 13.59 -1.21
N ILE A 45 9.70 14.83 -0.82
CA ILE A 45 9.72 16.00 -1.74
C ILE A 45 10.51 15.76 -3.04
N PRO A 46 11.76 15.27 -3.02
CA PRO A 46 12.49 15.01 -4.26
C PRO A 46 11.97 13.78 -5.03
N ASN A 47 11.09 12.98 -4.44
CA ASN A 47 10.42 11.84 -5.08
C ASN A 47 9.01 12.19 -5.60
N ASN A 48 8.41 13.32 -5.21
CA ASN A 48 7.09 13.75 -5.70
C ASN A 48 7.16 14.98 -6.63
N SER A 49 8.27 15.71 -6.61
CA SER A 49 8.46 16.96 -7.36
C SER A 49 9.81 16.99 -8.06
N TYR A 50 9.87 17.70 -9.19
CA TYR A 50 11.13 18.11 -9.78
C TYR A 50 11.73 19.21 -8.90
N VAL A 51 12.96 19.01 -8.44
CA VAL A 51 13.69 19.99 -7.62
C VAL A 51 14.85 20.59 -8.41
N ASN A 52 15.15 21.86 -8.16
CA ASN A 52 16.31 22.53 -8.74
C ASN A 52 17.61 22.16 -8.00
N LYS A 53 18.75 22.76 -8.41
CA LYS A 53 20.07 22.50 -7.80
C LYS A 53 20.16 22.86 -6.31
N SER A 54 19.25 23.70 -5.82
CA SER A 54 19.15 24.09 -4.42
C SER A 54 18.19 23.19 -3.62
N GLY A 55 17.57 22.19 -4.25
CA GLY A 55 16.59 21.29 -3.62
C GLY A 55 15.17 21.86 -3.56
N GLU A 56 14.92 22.99 -4.22
CA GLU A 56 13.60 23.62 -4.20
C GLU A 56 12.68 23.06 -5.31
N PRO A 57 11.43 22.68 -4.99
CA PRO A 57 10.45 22.24 -5.97
C PRO A 57 10.17 23.30 -7.05
N VAL A 58 10.17 22.87 -8.31
CA VAL A 58 9.87 23.72 -9.48
C VAL A 58 8.71 23.19 -10.33
N ASP A 59 8.37 21.91 -10.22
CA ASP A 59 7.18 21.30 -10.84
C ASP A 59 6.85 19.95 -10.17
N TRP A 60 5.67 19.40 -10.41
CA TRP A 60 5.29 18.06 -9.97
C TRP A 60 5.94 16.98 -10.84
N MET A 61 6.45 15.92 -10.21
CA MET A 61 7.03 14.78 -10.92
C MET A 61 6.02 13.63 -11.06
N PHE A 62 5.34 13.28 -9.96
CA PHE A 62 4.34 12.22 -9.94
C PHE A 62 3.02 12.76 -9.36
N ASP A 63 1.89 12.35 -9.95
CA ASP A 63 0.55 12.71 -9.48
C ASP A 63 -0.13 11.58 -8.69
N GLY A 64 0.55 10.44 -8.54
CA GLY A 64 0.20 9.37 -7.64
C GLY A 64 1.43 8.71 -7.01
N ILE A 65 1.25 8.14 -5.82
CA ILE A 65 2.27 7.38 -5.10
C ILE A 65 1.73 5.98 -4.77
N LEU A 66 2.53 4.95 -5.06
CA LEU A 66 2.33 3.57 -4.61
C LEU A 66 3.21 3.30 -3.40
N TYR A 67 2.60 2.95 -2.27
CA TYR A 67 3.31 2.37 -1.14
C TYR A 67 3.34 0.84 -1.24
N LEU A 68 4.54 0.28 -1.13
CA LEU A 68 4.78 -1.15 -1.21
C LEU A 68 5.75 -1.60 -0.10
N GLY A 69 5.28 -2.43 0.81
CA GLY A 69 6.12 -3.17 1.74
C GLY A 69 6.54 -4.50 1.16
N LEU A 70 7.81 -4.89 1.32
CA LEU A 70 8.25 -6.24 1.01
C LEU A 70 8.25 -7.13 2.25
N ASN A 71 8.84 -6.64 3.34
CA ASN A 71 9.06 -7.41 4.56
C ASN A 71 8.49 -6.71 5.79
N THR A 72 8.18 -7.52 6.79
CA THR A 72 7.74 -7.12 8.13
C THR A 72 8.94 -7.12 9.10
N PRO A 73 8.81 -6.58 10.33
CA PRO A 73 9.85 -6.65 11.35
C PRO A 73 10.25 -8.09 11.70
N GLU A 74 9.30 -9.02 11.66
CA GLU A 74 9.51 -10.45 11.94
C GLU A 74 10.18 -11.19 10.75
N GLY A 75 10.46 -10.49 9.65
CA GLY A 75 11.09 -11.07 8.46
C GLY A 75 10.12 -11.81 7.54
N HIS A 76 8.83 -11.78 7.82
CA HIS A 76 7.81 -12.31 6.92
C HIS A 76 7.63 -11.39 5.71
N GLY A 77 7.45 -12.00 4.55
CA GLY A 77 7.18 -11.32 3.30
C GLY A 77 5.69 -11.14 3.05
N PHE A 78 5.29 -9.98 2.55
CA PHE A 78 3.91 -9.73 2.11
C PHE A 78 3.54 -10.47 0.79
N ASN A 79 4.41 -11.38 0.32
CA ASN A 79 4.22 -12.31 -0.79
C ASN A 79 3.75 -13.70 -0.30
N GLY A 80 2.95 -13.73 0.76
CA GLY A 80 2.27 -14.95 1.23
C GLY A 80 2.68 -15.46 2.61
N SER A 81 3.76 -14.95 3.21
CA SER A 81 4.25 -15.44 4.51
C SER A 81 3.87 -14.54 5.69
N ALA A 82 3.39 -13.33 5.43
CA ALA A 82 2.91 -12.39 6.45
C ALA A 82 1.53 -12.80 7.00
N ASN A 83 1.40 -12.85 8.31
CA ASN A 83 0.15 -13.22 9.00
C ASN A 83 -0.70 -11.98 9.38
N MET A 84 -1.79 -12.18 10.11
CA MET A 84 -2.70 -11.11 10.53
C MET A 84 -1.99 -9.97 11.29
N SER A 85 -1.07 -10.31 12.20
CA SER A 85 -0.34 -9.31 13.00
C SER A 85 0.61 -8.46 12.14
N ASP A 86 1.25 -9.08 11.14
CA ASP A 86 2.08 -8.39 10.15
C ASP A 86 1.27 -7.40 9.30
N TRP A 87 0.07 -7.80 8.87
CA TRP A 87 -0.83 -6.96 8.09
C TRP A 87 -1.32 -5.76 8.92
N ILE A 88 -1.64 -5.99 10.20
CA ILE A 88 -2.01 -4.93 11.14
C ILE A 88 -0.85 -3.97 11.37
N TRP A 89 0.38 -4.49 11.56
CA TRP A 89 1.57 -3.68 11.72
C TRP A 89 1.77 -2.75 10.52
N TYR A 90 1.65 -3.26 9.28
CA TYR A 90 1.80 -2.45 8.07
C TYR A 90 0.81 -1.29 8.02
N LEU A 91 -0.47 -1.57 8.30
CA LEU A 91 -1.50 -0.53 8.35
C LEU A 91 -1.24 0.47 9.47
N ASN A 92 -0.83 0.01 10.65
CA ASN A 92 -0.53 0.90 11.78
C ASN A 92 0.64 1.82 11.46
N LYS A 93 1.74 1.30 10.92
CA LYS A 93 2.89 2.09 10.47
C LYS A 93 2.50 3.13 9.42
N THR A 94 1.81 2.67 8.37
CA THR A 94 1.48 3.51 7.21
C THR A 94 0.54 4.66 7.60
N PHE A 95 -0.45 4.40 8.47
CA PHE A 95 -1.47 5.36 8.87
C PHE A 95 -1.24 6.01 10.25
N ALA A 96 -0.13 5.72 10.93
CA ALA A 96 0.20 6.33 12.21
C ALA A 96 0.26 7.87 12.11
N ALA A 97 0.08 8.54 13.26
CA ALA A 97 0.48 9.94 13.37
C ALA A 97 1.98 10.06 13.06
N ASN A 98 2.36 11.02 12.22
CA ASN A 98 3.72 11.15 11.66
C ASN A 98 4.21 9.93 10.83
N GLY A 99 3.33 8.98 10.49
CA GLY A 99 3.62 7.85 9.61
C GLY A 99 3.66 8.25 8.13
N ASP A 100 3.88 7.26 7.25
CA ASP A 100 4.15 7.49 5.82
C ASP A 100 3.09 8.38 5.14
N MET A 101 1.80 8.11 5.40
CA MET A 101 0.69 8.88 4.82
C MET A 101 0.62 10.33 5.30
N ASP A 102 1.03 10.57 6.54
CA ASP A 102 1.02 11.91 7.13
C ASP A 102 2.18 12.74 6.58
N GLN A 103 3.35 12.11 6.44
CA GLN A 103 4.55 12.69 5.84
C GLN A 103 4.34 13.02 4.37
N LEU A 104 3.66 12.15 3.61
CA LEU A 104 3.28 12.41 2.22
C LEU A 104 2.32 13.59 2.10
N ASN A 105 1.34 13.68 3.00
CA ASN A 105 0.41 14.81 3.02
C ASN A 105 1.17 16.12 3.31
N ALA A 106 2.07 16.12 4.30
CA ALA A 106 2.89 17.29 4.61
C ALA A 106 3.78 17.70 3.43
N ALA A 107 4.38 16.74 2.72
CA ALA A 107 5.20 17.00 1.53
C ALA A 107 4.36 17.59 0.39
N THR A 108 3.16 17.06 0.17
CA THR A 108 2.23 17.56 -0.84
C THR A 108 1.81 18.99 -0.55
N VAL A 109 1.48 19.31 0.71
CA VAL A 109 1.12 20.67 1.12
C VAL A 109 2.28 21.65 0.92
N GLU A 110 3.50 21.26 1.31
CA GLU A 110 4.67 22.12 1.16
C GLU A 110 5.00 22.40 -0.32
N VAL A 111 5.03 21.36 -1.16
CA VAL A 111 5.27 21.52 -2.60
C VAL A 111 4.17 22.36 -3.24
N GLY A 112 2.90 22.08 -2.92
CA GLY A 112 1.77 22.86 -3.41
C GLY A 112 1.86 24.33 -3.03
N ALA A 113 2.28 24.66 -1.81
CA ALA A 113 2.52 26.05 -1.40
C ALA A 113 3.64 26.70 -2.23
N LYS A 114 4.78 26.02 -2.42
CA LYS A 114 5.92 26.55 -3.19
C LYS A 114 5.61 26.76 -4.68
N LEU A 115 4.76 25.91 -5.26
CA LEU A 115 4.35 25.99 -6.66
C LEU A 115 3.10 26.87 -6.88
N ASN A 116 2.55 27.51 -5.84
CA ASN A 116 1.28 28.24 -5.88
C ASN A 116 0.08 27.38 -6.36
N GLN A 117 0.07 26.10 -5.97
CA GLN A 117 -0.96 25.09 -6.28
C GLN A 117 -1.40 24.39 -4.99
N SER A 118 -1.92 25.15 -4.03
CA SER A 118 -2.28 24.66 -2.68
C SER A 118 -3.49 23.73 -2.66
N ASP A 119 -4.22 23.64 -3.77
CA ASP A 119 -5.35 22.73 -3.97
C ASP A 119 -4.93 21.37 -4.55
N HIS A 120 -3.65 21.18 -4.90
CA HIS A 120 -3.12 19.94 -5.44
C HIS A 120 -3.32 18.77 -4.46
N LYS A 121 -3.65 17.59 -5.01
CA LYS A 121 -3.88 16.35 -4.25
C LYS A 121 -3.10 15.18 -4.82
N THR A 122 -2.18 14.65 -4.01
CA THR A 122 -1.45 13.42 -4.34
C THR A 122 -2.35 12.21 -4.14
N LYS A 123 -2.51 11.41 -5.20
CA LYS A 123 -3.28 10.16 -5.14
C LYS A 123 -2.40 9.06 -4.53
N VAL A 124 -3.02 8.12 -3.80
CA VAL A 124 -2.25 7.04 -3.17
C VAL A 124 -2.82 5.68 -3.55
N VAL A 125 -1.93 4.78 -3.95
CA VAL A 125 -2.18 3.36 -4.12
C VAL A 125 -1.49 2.64 -2.97
N LEU A 126 -2.23 1.76 -2.29
CA LEU A 126 -1.70 0.92 -1.24
C LEU A 126 -1.75 -0.54 -1.69
N MET A 127 -0.71 -1.29 -1.37
CA MET A 127 -0.72 -2.73 -1.59
C MET A 127 -1.81 -3.43 -0.76
N ILE A 128 -2.29 -4.55 -1.28
CA ILE A 128 -2.98 -5.58 -0.49
C ILE A 128 -1.99 -6.75 -0.40
N PRO A 129 -1.60 -7.19 0.81
CA PRO A 129 -0.70 -8.33 0.94
C PRO A 129 -1.31 -9.61 0.37
N ASP A 130 -0.45 -10.51 -0.10
CA ASP A 130 -0.85 -11.81 -0.64
C ASP A 130 -1.26 -12.77 0.50
N PRO A 131 -2.49 -13.33 0.50
CA PRO A 131 -2.89 -14.38 1.44
C PRO A 131 -2.37 -15.74 0.96
N GLY A 132 -1.10 -16.02 1.26
CA GLY A 132 -0.38 -17.18 0.72
C GLY A 132 -1.03 -18.54 1.04
N GLU A 133 -1.08 -19.40 0.03
CA GLU A 133 -1.73 -20.73 0.08
C GLU A 133 -1.06 -21.73 1.03
N TYR A 134 0.10 -21.39 1.59
CA TYR A 134 0.82 -22.23 2.55
C TYR A 134 0.57 -21.80 4.01
N MET A 135 -0.15 -20.69 4.23
CA MET A 135 -0.40 -20.15 5.56
C MET A 135 -1.42 -21.03 6.31
N SER A 136 -0.95 -21.74 7.34
CA SER A 136 -1.81 -22.57 8.19
C SER A 136 -2.45 -21.82 9.37
N ASN A 137 -1.90 -20.66 9.72
CA ASN A 137 -2.26 -19.91 10.92
C ASN A 137 -2.18 -18.41 10.62
N PHE A 138 -3.14 -17.90 9.85
CA PHE A 138 -3.17 -16.47 9.52
C PHE A 138 -3.57 -15.64 10.74
N GLY A 139 -4.64 -16.04 11.42
CA GLY A 139 -5.25 -15.35 12.55
C GLY A 139 -6.78 -15.42 12.49
N ASP A 140 -7.45 -14.99 13.54
CA ASP A 140 -8.91 -14.90 13.64
C ASP A 140 -9.36 -13.49 13.24
N VAL A 141 -9.95 -13.37 12.05
CA VAL A 141 -10.23 -12.06 11.42
C VAL A 141 -11.55 -11.44 11.88
N ASP A 142 -12.50 -12.22 12.39
CA ASP A 142 -13.81 -11.73 12.85
C ASP A 142 -14.10 -11.97 14.33
N GLY A 143 -13.15 -12.55 15.07
CA GLY A 143 -13.25 -12.78 16.51
C GLY A 143 -14.18 -13.95 16.85
N ASP A 144 -14.39 -14.89 15.92
CA ASP A 144 -15.26 -16.05 16.12
C ASP A 144 -14.55 -17.21 16.87
N GLY A 145 -13.26 -17.04 17.19
CA GLY A 145 -12.40 -18.02 17.83
C GLY A 145 -11.78 -19.04 16.87
N VAL A 146 -12.01 -18.90 15.56
CA VAL A 146 -11.49 -19.78 14.52
C VAL A 146 -10.36 -19.07 13.76
N VAL A 147 -9.19 -19.71 13.74
CA VAL A 147 -8.05 -19.24 12.95
C VAL A 147 -8.30 -19.55 11.48
N GLU A 148 -8.04 -18.57 10.63
CA GLU A 148 -8.07 -18.75 9.18
C GLU A 148 -6.83 -19.51 8.68
N ASP A 149 -7.07 -20.71 8.15
CA ASP A 149 -6.08 -21.54 7.43
C ASP A 149 -6.33 -21.41 5.92
N PHE A 150 -5.28 -21.11 5.15
CA PHE A 150 -5.32 -20.86 3.72
C PHE A 150 -4.85 -22.05 2.88
N ARG A 151 -4.49 -23.17 3.50
CA ARG A 151 -3.99 -24.34 2.79
C ARG A 151 -5.11 -25.13 2.17
N ASP A 152 -4.91 -25.57 0.93
CA ASP A 152 -5.86 -26.46 0.26
C ASP A 152 -6.10 -27.79 1.00
N SER A 153 -5.23 -28.17 1.95
CA SER A 153 -5.42 -29.36 2.81
C SER A 153 -6.68 -29.31 3.66
N ILE A 154 -7.28 -28.13 3.90
CA ILE A 154 -8.57 -27.98 4.58
C ILE A 154 -9.76 -28.00 3.62
N GLY A 155 -9.52 -28.25 2.32
CA GLY A 155 -10.48 -28.17 1.22
C GLY A 155 -10.36 -26.85 0.45
N THR A 156 -10.15 -26.92 -0.87
CA THR A 156 -9.89 -25.77 -1.74
C THR A 156 -10.94 -24.66 -1.63
N ASP A 157 -12.23 -25.01 -1.61
CA ASP A 157 -13.31 -24.01 -1.48
C ASP A 157 -13.24 -23.28 -0.13
N LYS A 158 -12.94 -24.01 0.96
CA LYS A 158 -12.82 -23.42 2.30
C LYS A 158 -11.58 -22.55 2.41
N ALA A 159 -10.45 -23.01 1.88
CA ALA A 159 -9.22 -22.23 1.80
C ALA A 159 -9.42 -20.92 1.01
N LEU A 160 -10.10 -20.98 -0.13
CA LEU A 160 -10.44 -19.79 -0.93
C LEU A 160 -11.37 -18.83 -0.17
N GLN A 161 -12.38 -19.35 0.53
CA GLN A 161 -13.26 -18.54 1.37
C GLN A 161 -12.49 -17.83 2.50
N ASN A 162 -11.59 -18.53 3.17
CA ASN A 162 -10.76 -17.97 4.25
C ASN A 162 -9.83 -16.86 3.71
N ARG A 163 -9.19 -17.07 2.55
CA ARG A 163 -8.37 -16.05 1.87
C ARG A 163 -9.19 -14.82 1.48
N ALA A 164 -10.39 -15.02 0.93
CA ALA A 164 -11.30 -13.93 0.59
C ALA A 164 -11.76 -13.15 1.83
N LYS A 165 -12.07 -13.86 2.92
CA LYS A 165 -12.45 -13.27 4.23
C LYS A 165 -11.32 -12.39 4.76
N ALA A 166 -10.07 -12.86 4.72
CA ALA A 166 -8.90 -12.09 5.15
C ALA A 166 -8.66 -10.81 4.30
N ILE A 167 -8.80 -10.89 2.97
CA ILE A 167 -8.69 -9.70 2.11
C ILE A 167 -9.81 -8.70 2.41
N GLN A 168 -11.05 -9.15 2.54
CA GLN A 168 -12.19 -8.29 2.85
C GLN A 168 -12.04 -7.60 4.21
N TRP A 169 -11.58 -8.35 5.21
CA TRP A 169 -11.22 -7.83 6.53
C TRP A 169 -10.11 -6.77 6.45
N TYR A 170 -9.04 -7.03 5.71
CA TYR A 170 -7.95 -6.05 5.54
C TYR A 170 -8.47 -4.74 4.91
N VAL A 171 -9.28 -4.85 3.87
CA VAL A 171 -9.89 -3.70 3.20
C VAL A 171 -10.82 -2.94 4.16
N SER A 172 -11.55 -3.62 5.04
CA SER A 172 -12.45 -2.98 6.01
C SER A 172 -11.68 -2.17 7.06
N ILE A 173 -10.61 -2.72 7.63
CA ILE A 173 -9.73 -1.99 8.58
C ILE A 173 -9.05 -0.82 7.89
N ARG A 174 -8.54 -1.03 6.69
CA ARG A 174 -7.89 0.04 5.91
C ARG A 174 -8.86 1.18 5.59
N ARG A 175 -10.15 0.88 5.38
CA ARG A 175 -11.19 1.90 5.21
C ARG A 175 -11.46 2.65 6.52
N SER A 176 -11.51 1.97 7.67
CA SER A 176 -11.76 2.62 8.97
C SER A 176 -10.61 3.54 9.41
N LYS A 177 -9.36 3.20 9.05
CA LYS A 177 -8.18 4.04 9.30
C LYS A 177 -8.09 5.26 8.39
N ASN A 178 -8.70 5.19 7.21
CA ASN A 178 -8.77 6.30 6.28
C ASN A 178 -9.95 7.21 6.65
N GLY A 179 -9.78 8.01 7.72
CA GLY A 179 -10.70 9.10 8.06
C GLY A 179 -10.83 10.14 6.93
N PRO A 180 -11.55 11.25 7.14
CA PRO A 180 -11.77 12.28 6.11
C PRO A 180 -10.49 13.09 5.81
N LYS A 181 -9.39 12.45 5.41
CA LYS A 181 -8.23 13.12 4.81
C LYS A 181 -8.64 13.50 3.37
N LYS A 182 -9.15 14.73 3.21
CA LYS A 182 -9.73 15.31 1.97
C LYS A 182 -8.81 15.27 0.72
N ILE A 183 -7.58 14.80 0.83
CA ILE A 183 -6.51 14.96 -0.16
C ILE A 183 -6.07 13.60 -0.76
N ILE A 184 -6.53 12.46 -0.22
CA ILE A 184 -6.06 11.14 -0.65
C ILE A 184 -7.24 10.30 -1.19
N GLN A 185 -7.29 10.15 -2.51
CA GLN A 185 -8.14 9.14 -3.15
C GLN A 185 -7.39 7.81 -3.16
N THR A 186 -7.83 6.86 -2.35
CA THR A 186 -7.21 5.53 -2.30
C THR A 186 -7.93 4.57 -3.23
N LEU A 187 -7.19 3.96 -4.15
CA LEU A 187 -7.69 2.89 -5.00
C LEU A 187 -7.29 1.55 -4.39
N SER A 188 -8.27 0.67 -4.17
CA SER A 188 -8.02 -0.73 -3.82
C SER A 188 -7.99 -1.53 -5.12
N LEU A 189 -6.80 -2.01 -5.50
CA LEU A 189 -6.66 -2.99 -6.58
C LEU A 189 -7.09 -4.35 -6.04
N SER A 190 -8.27 -4.81 -6.45
CA SER A 190 -8.68 -6.21 -6.30
C SER A 190 -8.35 -6.92 -7.60
N ALA A 191 -7.82 -8.14 -7.51
CA ALA A 191 -7.60 -8.98 -8.67
C ALA A 191 -8.94 -9.19 -9.39
N CYS A 192 -9.00 -8.85 -10.67
CA CYS A 192 -10.09 -9.27 -11.53
C CYS A 192 -10.04 -10.80 -11.60
N THR A 193 -10.97 -11.48 -10.93
CA THR A 193 -11.24 -12.89 -11.19
C THR A 193 -11.96 -12.97 -12.53
N GLY A 194 -11.23 -13.39 -13.57
CA GLY A 194 -11.81 -13.86 -14.83
C GLY A 194 -12.23 -15.31 -14.71
#